data_AF-B3EF79-F1
#
_entry.id   AF-B3EF79-F1
#
_cell.length_a   1.000
_cell.length_b   1.000
_cell.length_c   1.000
_cell.angle_alpha   90.00
_cell.angle_beta   90.00
_cell.angle_gamma   90.00
#
_symmetry.space_group_name_H-M   'P 1'
#
loop_
_entity.id
_entity.type
_entity.pdbx_description
1 polymer ?
#
loop_
_entity_poly.entity_id
_entity_poly.type
_entity_poly.pdbx_seq_one_letter_code
_entity_poly.pdbx_strand_id
1 'polypeptide(L)'
;MSPTLKVPDVLHVEPVGASALRAGDIVVFHGMEGRHTVHRVIAAMPEGCITRGDSNRYSDPDMLEPPAIIGKVVRVSRRNRTRTVRGGTPGMVEHYAVRWGRLLVTGAVAFPLFAPFRAVYRTLSEEGTLRKMLPVRWHPKIYRFRKPWGEELHLMLGNKRIGTCMSGSTRWQIRVPFRLFVDERSLPKPEAPPCSERGHVH
;
A
#
# COMPACT_ATOMS: atom_id res chain seq x y z
N MET A 1 -11.53 -3.25 8.39
CA MET A 1 -10.90 -1.90 8.33
C MET A 1 -9.43 -1.90 7.85
N SER A 2 -9.01 -2.85 7.01
CA SER A 2 -7.64 -2.81 6.44
C SER A 2 -7.58 -1.77 5.31
N PRO A 3 -6.57 -0.87 5.24
CA PRO A 3 -5.28 -0.94 5.93
C PRO A 3 -5.18 -0.17 7.26
N THR A 4 -6.19 0.64 7.60
CA THR A 4 -6.16 1.55 8.75
C THR A 4 -6.09 0.80 10.06
N LEU A 5 -6.90 -0.24 10.28
CA LEU A 5 -6.84 -1.10 11.47
C LEU A 5 -6.54 -2.53 11.01
N LYS A 6 -5.69 -3.24 11.75
CA LYS A 6 -5.36 -4.65 11.45
C LYS A 6 -5.52 -5.50 12.69
N VAL A 7 -5.93 -6.75 12.50
CA VAL A 7 -5.94 -7.72 13.59
C VAL A 7 -4.49 -8.08 13.96
N PRO A 8 -4.10 -8.20 15.26
CA PRO A 8 -4.89 -7.94 16.47
C PRO A 8 -4.61 -6.55 17.08
N ASP A 9 -5.32 -5.51 16.63
CA ASP A 9 -5.29 -4.17 17.22
C ASP A 9 -6.24 -4.06 18.41
N VAL A 10 -5.79 -3.44 19.50
CA VAL A 10 -6.64 -3.07 20.64
C VAL A 10 -7.17 -1.66 20.42
N LEU A 11 -8.49 -1.51 20.41
CA LEU A 11 -9.18 -0.24 20.17
C LEU A 11 -9.57 0.41 21.50
N HIS A 12 -9.21 1.67 21.66
CA HIS A 12 -9.67 2.50 22.77
C HIS A 12 -10.84 3.33 22.28
N VAL A 13 -12.02 3.07 22.86
CA VAL A 13 -13.30 3.63 22.43
C VAL A 13 -13.81 4.58 23.50
N GLU A 14 -14.15 5.79 23.09
CA GLU A 14 -14.81 6.78 23.96
C GLU A 14 -16.29 6.88 23.57
N PRO A 15 -17.22 6.81 24.54
CA PRO A 15 -18.63 7.08 24.28
C PRO A 15 -18.80 8.49 23.71
N VAL A 16 -19.60 8.64 22.66
CA VAL A 16 -19.80 9.92 21.99
C VAL A 16 -21.25 10.06 21.57
N GLY A 17 -21.83 11.24 21.80
CA GLY A 17 -23.17 11.56 21.31
C GLY A 17 -23.19 11.78 19.80
N ALA A 18 -24.36 11.58 19.19
CA ALA A 18 -24.57 11.76 17.74
C ALA A 18 -24.05 13.11 17.22
N SER A 19 -24.31 14.18 17.97
CA SER A 19 -23.94 15.56 17.62
C SER A 19 -22.43 15.81 17.58
N ALA A 20 -21.63 14.96 18.22
CA ALA A 20 -20.17 15.08 18.24
C ALA A 20 -19.48 14.21 17.17
N LEU A 21 -20.22 13.35 16.47
CA LEU A 21 -19.68 12.55 15.37
C LEU A 21 -19.45 13.42 14.14
N ARG A 22 -18.30 13.19 13.49
CA ARG A 22 -17.93 13.89 12.27
C ARG A 22 -17.54 12.91 11.18
N ALA A 23 -17.77 13.31 9.94
CA ALA A 23 -17.24 12.60 8.78
C ALA A 23 -15.72 12.43 8.91
N GLY A 24 -15.25 11.20 8.73
CA GLY A 24 -13.86 10.78 8.90
C GLY A 24 -13.55 10.11 10.24
N ASP A 25 -14.46 10.19 11.23
CA ASP A 25 -14.33 9.45 12.49
C ASP A 25 -14.44 7.94 12.29
N ILE A 26 -13.86 7.15 13.20
CA ILE A 26 -14.02 5.70 13.24
C ILE A 26 -14.91 5.36 14.42
N VAL A 27 -16.00 4.65 14.18
CA VAL A 27 -16.99 4.28 15.19
C VAL A 27 -17.05 2.76 15.36
N VAL A 28 -17.36 2.34 16.59
CA VAL A 28 -17.70 0.96 16.93
C VAL A 28 -19.19 0.92 17.20
N PHE A 29 -19.88 -0.04 16.61
CA PHE A 29 -21.32 -0.20 16.75
C PHE A 29 -21.71 -1.68 16.76
N HIS A 30 -22.93 -1.96 17.21
CA HIS A 30 -23.49 -3.29 17.15
C HIS A 30 -23.83 -3.64 15.69
N GLY A 31 -23.07 -4.56 15.12
CA GLY A 31 -23.33 -5.12 13.81
C GLY A 31 -24.36 -6.26 13.86
N MET A 32 -24.57 -6.89 12.70
CA MET A 32 -25.41 -8.08 12.59
C MET A 32 -24.86 -9.21 13.48
N GLU A 33 -25.77 -10.03 14.01
CA GLU A 33 -25.45 -11.22 14.81
C GLU A 33 -24.69 -10.94 16.12
N GLY A 34 -24.89 -9.75 16.72
CA GLY A 34 -24.31 -9.40 18.01
C GLY A 34 -22.79 -9.14 17.99
N ARG A 35 -22.19 -9.06 16.80
CA ARG A 35 -20.76 -8.75 16.65
C ARG A 35 -20.53 -7.25 16.63
N HIS A 36 -19.44 -6.80 17.25
CA HIS A 36 -19.02 -5.41 17.13
C HIS A 36 -18.39 -5.15 15.75
N THR A 37 -18.93 -4.17 15.04
CA THR A 37 -18.42 -3.73 13.74
C THR A 37 -17.74 -2.38 13.91
N VAL A 38 -16.62 -2.20 13.19
CA VAL A 38 -15.84 -0.97 13.24
C VAL A 38 -15.77 -0.41 11.84
N HIS A 39 -16.38 0.75 11.60
CA HIS A 39 -16.37 1.42 10.29
C HIS A 39 -16.06 2.91 10.41
N ARG A 40 -15.73 3.54 9.27
CA ARG A 40 -15.46 4.97 9.20
C ARG A 40 -16.75 5.69 8.84
N VAL A 41 -17.05 6.76 9.55
CA VAL A 41 -18.15 7.68 9.24
C VAL A 41 -17.82 8.40 7.93
N ILE A 42 -18.66 8.23 6.92
CA ILE A 42 -18.53 8.93 5.63
C ILE A 42 -19.40 10.19 5.63
N ALA A 43 -20.55 10.15 6.28
CA ALA A 43 -21.44 11.28 6.50
C ALA A 43 -22.01 11.22 7.92
N ALA A 44 -22.09 12.38 8.58
CA ALA A 44 -22.70 12.53 9.89
C ALA A 44 -23.87 13.51 9.78
N MET A 45 -25.01 13.13 10.35
CA MET A 45 -26.27 13.87 10.35
C MET A 45 -26.85 13.86 11.77
N PRO A 46 -27.76 14.78 12.12
CA PRO A 46 -28.41 14.79 13.44
C PRO A 46 -29.08 13.45 13.80
N GLU A 47 -29.70 12.82 12.81
CA GLU A 47 -30.46 11.57 12.90
C GLU A 47 -29.58 10.30 12.93
N GLY A 48 -28.28 10.41 12.62
CA GLY A 48 -27.39 9.26 12.57
C GLY A 48 -26.17 9.47 11.68
N CYS A 49 -25.53 8.38 11.29
CA CYS A 49 -24.37 8.45 10.42
C CYS A 49 -24.32 7.33 9.38
N ILE A 50 -23.74 7.64 8.22
CA ILE A 50 -23.48 6.64 7.19
C ILE A 50 -22.05 6.16 7.37
N THR A 51 -21.87 4.86 7.52
CA THR A 51 -20.56 4.25 7.72
C THR A 51 -20.07 3.49 6.49
N ARG A 52 -18.76 3.28 6.42
CA ARG A 52 -18.12 2.44 5.41
C ARG A 52 -16.87 1.80 5.97
N GLY A 53 -16.71 0.51 5.73
CA GLY A 53 -15.43 -0.16 5.98
C GLY A 53 -14.32 0.36 5.05
N ASP A 54 -13.13 0.63 5.57
CA ASP A 54 -11.98 1.12 4.77
C ASP A 54 -11.55 0.15 3.64
N SER A 55 -11.95 -1.12 3.74
CA SER A 55 -11.76 -2.15 2.70
C SER A 55 -12.97 -2.31 1.77
N ASN A 56 -14.13 -1.75 2.12
CA ASN A 56 -15.38 -1.96 1.39
C ASN A 56 -15.50 -1.00 0.20
N ARG A 57 -16.01 -1.51 -0.93
CA ARG A 57 -16.22 -0.71 -2.14
C ARG A 57 -17.39 0.25 -2.01
N TYR A 58 -18.45 -0.17 -1.32
CA TYR A 58 -19.71 0.55 -1.13
C TYR A 58 -19.87 0.97 0.34
N SER A 59 -20.57 2.07 0.59
CA SER A 59 -20.99 2.44 1.94
C SER A 59 -21.99 1.41 2.44
N ASP A 60 -22.15 1.33 3.76
CA ASP A 60 -23.23 0.53 4.31
C ASP A 60 -24.56 1.15 3.83
N PRO A 61 -25.53 0.32 3.40
CA PRO A 61 -26.77 0.82 2.80
C PRO A 61 -27.66 1.52 3.83
N ASP A 62 -27.59 1.08 5.08
CA ASP A 62 -28.43 1.58 6.15
C ASP A 62 -27.72 2.67 6.94
N MET A 63 -28.49 3.68 7.34
CA MET A 63 -28.02 4.71 8.25
C MET A 63 -27.91 4.13 9.66
N LEU A 64 -26.79 4.40 10.30
CA LEU A 64 -26.54 3.98 11.67
C LEU A 64 -27.14 5.00 12.64
N GLU A 65 -28.18 4.58 13.36
CA GLU A 65 -28.82 5.39 14.38
C GLU A 65 -27.94 5.55 15.62
N PRO A 66 -28.01 6.70 16.32
CA PRO A 66 -27.20 6.96 17.52
C PRO A 66 -27.24 5.86 18.60
N PRO A 67 -28.38 5.22 18.93
CA PRO A 67 -28.44 4.19 19.96
C PRO A 67 -27.63 2.94 19.63
N ALA A 68 -27.37 2.66 18.35
CA ALA A 68 -26.59 1.50 17.93
C ALA A 68 -25.07 1.73 18.08
N ILE A 69 -24.65 2.99 18.29
CA ILE A 69 -23.24 3.40 18.35
C ILE A 69 -22.71 3.23 19.77
N ILE A 70 -21.71 2.36 19.94
CA ILE A 70 -21.02 2.14 21.21
C ILE A 70 -20.10 3.32 21.52
N GLY A 71 -19.39 3.82 20.49
CA GLY A 71 -18.55 5.00 20.64
C GLY A 71 -17.54 5.18 19.51
N LYS A 72 -16.67 6.18 19.68
CA LYS A 72 -15.64 6.57 18.72
C LYS A 72 -14.28 6.02 19.12
N VAL A 73 -13.54 5.49 18.14
CA VAL A 73 -12.17 5.01 18.33
C VAL A 73 -11.23 6.21 18.34
N VAL A 74 -10.57 6.46 19.47
CA VAL A 74 -9.62 7.57 19.66
C VAL A 74 -8.16 7.12 19.58
N ARG A 75 -7.87 5.89 20.02
CA ARG A 75 -6.52 5.33 20.01
C ARG A 75 -6.54 3.86 19.61
N VAL A 76 -5.43 3.44 19.02
CA VAL A 76 -5.19 2.05 18.64
C VAL A 76 -3.84 1.64 19.19
N SER A 77 -3.82 0.51 19.89
CA SER A 77 -2.60 -0.07 20.44
C SER A 77 -2.29 -1.39 19.76
N ARG A 78 -1.02 -1.56 19.32
CA ARG A 78 -0.51 -2.80 18.75
C ARG A 78 0.82 -3.14 19.42
N ARG A 79 0.86 -4.28 20.13
CA ARG A 79 2.00 -4.69 20.95
C ARG A 79 2.36 -3.58 21.94
N ASN A 80 3.51 -2.92 21.77
CA ASN A 80 4.00 -1.85 22.65
C ASN A 80 3.95 -0.46 22.00
N ARG A 81 3.16 -0.28 20.94
CA ARG A 81 2.98 1.02 20.27
C ARG A 81 1.52 1.43 20.30
N THR A 82 1.27 2.63 20.81
CA THR A 82 -0.04 3.29 20.76
C THR A 82 0.04 4.44 19.77
N ARG A 83 -0.98 4.56 18.92
CA ARG A 83 -1.16 5.71 18.03
C ARG A 83 -2.55 6.29 18.20
N THR A 84 -2.64 7.60 18.07
CA THR A 84 -3.92 8.29 17.98
C THR A 84 -4.53 8.08 16.60
N VAL A 85 -5.84 7.85 16.57
CA VAL A 85 -6.60 7.77 15.33
C VAL A 85 -7.05 9.17 14.99
N ARG A 86 -6.66 9.66 13.81
CA ARG A 86 -7.14 10.94 13.30
C ARG A 86 -8.58 10.76 12.83
N GLY A 87 -9.51 11.36 13.56
CA GLY A 87 -10.91 11.52 13.15
C GLY A 87 -11.14 12.79 12.31
N GLY A 88 -12.38 13.06 11.93
CA GLY A 88 -12.78 14.29 11.25
C GLY A 88 -12.18 14.48 9.84
N THR A 89 -12.07 15.74 9.40
CA THR A 89 -11.53 16.09 8.07
C THR A 89 -10.13 15.52 7.79
N PRO A 90 -9.17 15.46 8.74
CA PRO A 90 -7.88 14.80 8.49
C PRO A 90 -8.02 13.28 8.27
N GLY A 91 -8.93 12.62 9.00
CA GLY A 91 -9.23 11.19 8.82
C GLY A 91 -9.89 10.91 7.47
N MET A 92 -10.69 11.84 6.97
CA MET A 92 -11.29 11.78 5.63
C MET A 92 -10.24 11.95 4.54
N VAL A 93 -9.31 12.91 4.68
CA VAL A 93 -8.19 13.10 3.75
C VAL A 93 -7.31 11.84 3.70
N GLU A 94 -7.01 11.23 4.85
CA GLU A 94 -6.25 9.97 4.90
C GLU A 94 -6.99 8.84 4.17
N HIS A 95 -8.31 8.71 4.38
CA HIS A 95 -9.15 7.73 3.69
C HIS A 95 -9.11 7.91 2.16
N TYR A 96 -9.33 9.14 1.67
CA TYR A 96 -9.26 9.43 0.26
C TYR A 96 -7.85 9.24 -0.30
N ALA A 97 -6.80 9.71 0.37
CA ALA A 97 -5.42 9.57 -0.08
C ALA A 97 -5.02 8.10 -0.25
N VAL A 98 -5.40 7.22 0.66
CA VAL A 98 -5.16 5.77 0.54
C VAL A 98 -5.94 5.17 -0.64
N ARG A 99 -7.18 5.62 -0.87
CA ARG A 99 -8.03 5.17 -1.99
C ARG A 99 -7.49 5.61 -3.34
N TRP A 100 -7.15 6.89 -3.47
CA TRP A 100 -6.51 7.47 -4.65
C TRP A 100 -5.14 6.85 -4.90
N GLY A 101 -4.33 6.65 -3.85
CA GLY A 101 -3.07 5.93 -3.93
C GLY A 101 -3.22 4.50 -4.46
N ARG A 102 -4.25 3.76 -4.01
CA ARG A 102 -4.57 2.43 -4.56
C ARG A 102 -4.97 2.50 -6.04
N LEU A 103 -5.83 3.45 -6.44
CA LEU A 103 -6.25 3.64 -7.84
C LEU A 103 -5.07 4.01 -8.76
N LEU A 104 -4.09 4.75 -8.25
CA LEU A 104 -2.85 5.08 -8.94
C LEU A 104 -1.90 3.86 -9.03
N VAL A 105 -1.81 3.05 -7.96
CA VAL A 105 -0.95 1.85 -7.92
C VAL A 105 -1.52 0.69 -8.73
N THR A 106 -2.86 0.52 -8.79
CA THR A 106 -3.51 -0.54 -9.59
C THR A 106 -3.72 -0.15 -11.05
N GLY A 107 -3.37 1.07 -11.46
CA GLY A 107 -3.39 1.50 -12.86
C GLY A 107 -4.78 1.75 -13.45
N ALA A 108 -5.86 1.54 -12.69
CA ALA A 108 -7.25 1.61 -13.18
C ALA A 108 -7.69 3.03 -13.58
N VAL A 109 -7.11 4.07 -12.98
CA VAL A 109 -7.35 5.49 -13.35
C VAL A 109 -6.11 6.09 -14.04
N ALA A 110 -4.95 5.46 -13.90
CA ALA A 110 -3.73 5.93 -14.54
C ALA A 110 -3.67 5.60 -16.05
N PHE A 111 -4.49 4.67 -16.55
CA PHE A 111 -4.35 4.19 -17.93
C PHE A 111 -4.59 5.26 -19.02
N PRO A 112 -5.59 6.16 -18.94
CA PRO A 112 -5.74 7.24 -19.92
C PRO A 112 -5.02 8.54 -19.52
N LEU A 113 -5.01 8.92 -18.25
CA LEU A 113 -4.40 10.19 -17.78
C LEU A 113 -2.86 10.18 -17.78
N PHE A 114 -2.24 9.02 -17.54
CA PHE A 114 -0.79 8.84 -17.69
C PHE A 114 -0.41 8.28 -19.07
N ALA A 115 -1.32 8.19 -20.05
CA ALA A 115 -0.94 7.80 -21.41
C ALA A 115 0.16 8.70 -22.01
N PRO A 116 0.05 10.06 -21.97
CA PRO A 116 1.15 10.92 -22.39
C PRO A 116 2.34 10.81 -21.44
N PHE A 117 2.12 10.67 -20.13
CA PHE A 117 3.20 10.52 -19.15
C PHE A 117 3.95 9.19 -19.30
N ARG A 118 3.33 8.13 -19.84
CA ARG A 118 3.94 6.82 -20.14
C ARG A 118 4.76 6.91 -21.42
N ALA A 119 4.31 7.67 -22.41
CA ALA A 119 5.10 7.97 -23.61
C ALA A 119 6.32 8.81 -23.24
N VAL A 120 6.13 9.87 -22.45
CA VAL A 120 7.20 10.73 -21.90
C VAL A 120 8.11 9.94 -20.95
N TYR A 121 7.57 9.07 -20.10
CA TYR A 121 8.37 8.20 -19.23
C TYR A 121 9.19 7.20 -20.04
N ARG A 122 8.63 6.66 -21.14
CA ARG A 122 9.36 5.73 -22.03
C ARG A 122 10.53 6.45 -22.70
N THR A 123 10.28 7.62 -23.32
CA THR A 123 11.35 8.41 -23.95
C THR A 123 12.39 8.87 -22.94
N LEU A 124 11.97 9.41 -21.78
CA LEU A 124 12.90 9.81 -20.72
C LEU A 124 13.67 8.63 -20.10
N SER A 125 13.07 7.43 -20.03
CA SER A 125 13.76 6.22 -19.57
C SER A 125 14.79 5.69 -20.58
N GLU A 126 14.60 6.00 -21.87
CA GLU A 126 15.51 5.62 -22.95
C GLU A 126 16.68 6.62 -23.10
N GLU A 127 16.47 7.89 -22.76
CA GLU A 127 17.49 8.95 -22.89
C GLU A 127 18.48 9.03 -21.70
N GLY A 128 18.15 8.46 -20.54
CA GLY A 128 19.08 8.35 -19.40
C GLY A 128 19.51 9.68 -18.75
N THR A 129 18.89 10.80 -19.13
CA THR A 129 19.28 12.16 -18.73
C THR A 129 19.05 12.41 -17.23
N LEU A 130 17.99 11.84 -16.67
CA LEU A 130 17.65 11.93 -15.24
C LEU A 130 18.63 11.18 -14.32
N ARG A 131 19.53 10.35 -14.88
CA ARG A 131 20.62 9.68 -14.16
C ARG A 131 21.64 10.67 -13.58
N LYS A 132 21.91 11.77 -14.31
CA LYS A 132 22.91 12.77 -13.92
C LYS A 132 22.43 13.70 -12.81
N MET A 133 21.11 13.80 -12.61
CA MET A 133 20.52 14.64 -11.57
C MET A 133 20.30 13.89 -10.24
N LEU A 134 20.66 12.60 -10.16
CA LEU A 134 20.54 11.86 -8.90
C LEU A 134 21.67 12.23 -7.93
N PRO A 135 21.35 12.61 -6.68
CA PRO A 135 22.37 12.76 -5.65
C PRO A 135 23.13 11.46 -5.45
N VAL A 136 24.45 11.53 -5.23
CA VAL A 136 25.33 10.35 -5.07
C VAL A 136 24.86 9.38 -3.97
N ARG A 137 24.08 9.88 -3.00
CA ARG A 137 23.49 9.07 -1.92
C ARG A 137 22.41 8.08 -2.41
N TRP A 138 21.87 8.28 -3.61
CA TRP A 138 20.78 7.49 -4.20
C TRP A 138 21.30 6.53 -5.29
N HIS A 139 22.58 6.20 -5.29
CA HIS A 139 23.10 5.15 -6.15
C HIS A 139 22.50 3.79 -5.76
N PRO A 140 21.85 3.08 -6.70
CA PRO A 140 21.38 1.74 -6.47
C PRO A 140 22.53 0.81 -6.07
N LYS A 141 22.33 0.01 -5.03
CA LYS A 141 23.26 -1.05 -4.61
C LYS A 141 22.70 -2.40 -5.01
N ILE A 142 23.58 -3.26 -5.52
CA ILE A 142 23.23 -4.62 -5.93
C ILE A 142 23.69 -5.58 -4.84
N TYR A 143 22.78 -6.44 -4.39
CA TYR A 143 23.09 -7.51 -3.46
C TYR A 143 22.93 -8.85 -4.18
N ARG A 144 23.95 -9.68 -4.05
CA ARG A 144 23.99 -11.03 -4.63
C ARG A 144 23.64 -12.04 -3.55
N PHE A 145 22.59 -12.81 -3.77
CA PHE A 145 22.15 -13.87 -2.89
C PHE A 145 22.41 -15.21 -3.59
N ARG A 146 23.36 -15.98 -3.08
CA ARG A 146 23.61 -17.35 -3.53
C ARG A 146 22.65 -18.29 -2.81
N LYS A 147 21.82 -19.00 -3.58
CA LYS A 147 20.94 -20.06 -3.07
C LYS A 147 21.30 -21.41 -3.71
N PRO A 148 20.92 -22.55 -3.12
CA PRO A 148 21.22 -23.88 -3.66
C PRO A 148 20.69 -24.12 -5.09
N TRP A 149 19.62 -23.40 -5.48
CA TRP A 149 18.98 -23.48 -6.80
C TRP A 149 19.38 -22.34 -7.76
N GLY A 150 20.41 -21.57 -7.41
CA GLY A 150 21.01 -20.55 -8.28
C GLY A 150 21.18 -19.18 -7.63
N GLU A 151 21.72 -18.25 -8.42
CA GLU A 151 22.03 -16.90 -7.96
C GLU A 151 20.86 -15.94 -8.20
N GLU A 152 20.49 -15.18 -7.16
CA GLU A 152 19.49 -14.11 -7.24
C GLU A 152 20.15 -12.75 -6.98
N LEU A 153 19.88 -11.76 -7.84
CA LEU A 153 20.36 -10.40 -7.68
C LEU A 153 19.22 -9.49 -7.24
N HIS A 154 19.42 -8.76 -6.15
CA HIS A 154 18.49 -7.77 -5.63
C HIS A 154 19.05 -6.37 -5.85
N LEU A 155 18.26 -5.51 -6.50
CA LEU A 155 18.56 -4.09 -6.66
C LEU A 155 17.89 -3.30 -5.53
N MET A 156 18.71 -2.60 -4.75
CA MET A 156 18.30 -1.84 -3.58
C MET A 156 18.57 -0.35 -3.78
N LEU A 157 17.61 0.49 -3.41
CA LEU A 157 17.78 1.94 -3.30
C LEU A 157 17.58 2.32 -1.83
N GLY A 158 18.68 2.65 -1.14
CA GLY A 158 18.67 2.77 0.32
C GLY A 158 18.28 1.45 0.99
N ASN A 159 17.18 1.44 1.75
CA ASN A 159 16.63 0.26 2.41
C ASN A 159 15.48 -0.41 1.63
N LYS A 160 15.15 0.07 0.43
CA LYS A 160 14.00 -0.40 -0.35
C LYS A 160 14.45 -1.26 -1.53
N ARG A 161 13.88 -2.45 -1.65
CA ARG A 161 14.06 -3.30 -2.84
C ARG A 161 13.30 -2.73 -4.03
N ILE A 162 14.04 -2.31 -5.05
CA ILE A 162 13.50 -1.67 -6.27
C ILE A 162 13.53 -2.59 -7.48
N GLY A 163 14.31 -3.68 -7.47
CA GLY A 163 14.27 -4.68 -8.53
C GLY A 163 14.86 -6.02 -8.13
N THR A 164 14.54 -7.06 -8.90
CA THR A 164 15.03 -8.43 -8.71
C THR A 164 15.35 -9.08 -10.05
N CYS A 165 16.46 -9.83 -10.10
CA CYS A 165 16.79 -10.71 -11.21
C CYS A 165 16.92 -12.14 -10.65
N MET A 166 16.10 -13.05 -11.18
CA MET A 166 16.04 -14.45 -10.75
C MET A 166 17.06 -15.28 -11.55
N SER A 167 17.56 -16.35 -10.93
CA SER A 167 18.42 -17.34 -11.58
C SER A 167 17.76 -17.87 -12.87
N GLY A 168 18.49 -17.83 -13.98
CA GLY A 168 18.00 -18.24 -15.30
C GLY A 168 17.21 -17.16 -16.08
N SER A 169 16.92 -16.01 -15.49
CA SER A 169 16.29 -14.88 -16.20
C SER A 169 17.35 -13.86 -16.65
N THR A 170 17.30 -13.48 -17.93
CA THR A 170 18.18 -12.44 -18.50
C THR A 170 17.63 -11.02 -18.32
N ARG A 171 16.43 -10.88 -17.76
CA ARG A 171 15.73 -9.59 -17.59
C ARG A 171 15.60 -9.22 -16.12
N TRP A 172 15.77 -7.93 -15.83
CA TRP A 172 15.58 -7.40 -14.50
C TRP A 172 14.12 -7.00 -14.30
N GLN A 173 13.49 -7.49 -13.23
CA GLN A 173 12.17 -7.02 -12.83
C GLN A 173 12.33 -5.78 -11.95
N ILE A 174 12.37 -4.60 -12.57
CA ILE A 174 12.47 -3.30 -11.88
C ILE A 174 11.07 -2.71 -11.70
N ARG A 175 10.78 -2.25 -10.48
CA ARG A 175 9.49 -1.59 -10.19
C ARG A 175 9.46 -0.18 -10.76
N VAL A 176 8.37 0.21 -11.40
CA VAL A 176 8.09 1.62 -11.76
C VAL A 176 7.95 2.44 -10.48
N PRO A 177 8.49 3.68 -10.39
CA PRO A 177 9.15 4.47 -11.44
C PRO A 177 10.69 4.34 -11.49
N PHE A 178 11.27 3.35 -10.80
CA PHE A 178 12.73 3.27 -10.61
C PHE A 178 13.52 2.91 -11.87
N ARG A 179 12.84 2.62 -13.00
CA ARG A 179 13.49 2.36 -14.29
C ARG A 179 14.14 3.62 -14.90
N LEU A 180 13.72 4.82 -14.50
CA LEU A 180 14.34 6.09 -14.92
C LEU A 180 15.77 6.29 -14.38
N PHE A 181 16.10 5.59 -13.29
CA PHE A 181 17.33 5.81 -12.54
C PHE A 181 18.30 4.63 -12.63
N VAL A 182 17.90 3.57 -13.35
CA VAL A 182 18.61 2.30 -13.39
C VAL A 182 18.71 1.86 -14.84
N ASP A 183 19.92 1.80 -15.36
CA ASP A 183 20.18 1.26 -16.67
C ASP A 183 20.24 -0.27 -16.61
N GLU A 184 19.16 -0.92 -17.04
CA GLU A 184 19.02 -2.37 -17.12
C GLU A 184 20.14 -3.05 -17.92
N ARG A 185 20.73 -2.36 -18.91
CA ARG A 185 21.82 -2.90 -19.75
C ARG A 185 23.15 -2.94 -19.03
N SER A 186 23.35 -2.03 -18.07
CA SER A 186 24.56 -1.95 -17.24
C SER A 186 24.55 -2.89 -16.03
N LEU A 187 23.40 -3.52 -15.73
CA LEU A 187 23.27 -4.38 -14.56
C LEU A 187 23.91 -5.76 -14.81
N PRO A 188 24.67 -6.30 -13.83
CA PRO A 188 25.16 -7.66 -13.89
C PRO A 188 23.99 -8.64 -14.00
N LYS A 189 24.21 -9.71 -14.76
CA LYS A 189 23.26 -10.82 -14.89
C LYS A 189 23.69 -11.95 -13.95
N PRO A 190 22.76 -12.65 -13.30
CA PRO A 190 23.12 -13.80 -12.48
C PRO A 190 23.79 -14.85 -13.38
N GLU A 191 24.88 -15.43 -12.89
CA GLU A 191 25.50 -16.57 -13.55
C GLU A 191 24.48 -17.70 -13.64
N ALA A 192 24.33 -18.27 -14.84
CA ALA A 192 23.52 -19.47 -15.00
C ALA A 192 24.13 -20.58 -14.12
N PRO A 193 23.30 -21.39 -13.44
CA PRO A 193 23.83 -22.54 -12.73
C PRO A 193 24.64 -23.41 -13.72
N PRO A 194 25.80 -23.95 -13.31
CA PRO A 194 26.55 -24.87 -14.16
C PRO A 194 25.59 -25.98 -14.59
N CYS A 195 25.56 -26.26 -15.89
CA CYS A 195 24.77 -27.34 -16.48
C CYS A 195 25.38 -28.68 -16.00
N SER A 196 25.09 -29.08 -14.77
CA SER A 196 25.45 -30.41 -14.27
C SER A 196 24.44 -31.39 -14.82
N GLU A 197 24.89 -32.11 -15.84
CA GLU A 197 24.58 -33.51 -16.15
C GLU A 197 23.13 -33.95 -15.98
N ARG A 198 22.48 -34.18 -17.13
CA ARG A 198 21.36 -35.11 -17.26
C ARG A 198 21.78 -36.47 -16.67
N GLY A 199 21.45 -36.69 -15.41
CA GLY A 199 21.39 -38.02 -14.82
C GLY A 199 20.20 -38.76 -15.42
N HIS A 200 20.48 -39.59 -16.43
CA HIS A 200 19.66 -40.76 -16.70
C HIS A 200 19.53 -41.56 -15.41
N VAL A 201 18.30 -41.73 -14.93
CA VAL A 201 17.98 -42.81 -13.99
C VAL A 201 17.19 -43.83 -14.79
N HIS A 202 17.79 -45.01 -14.88
CA HIS A 202 17.26 -46.22 -15.50
C HIS A 202 15.96 -46.69 -14.86
#